data_AF-A0AAD8MQX4-F1
#
_entry.id   AF-A0AAD8MQX4-F1
#
_cell.length_a   1.000
_cell.length_b   1.000
_cell.length_c   1.000
_cell.angle_alpha   90.00
_cell.angle_beta   90.00
_cell.angle_gamma   90.00
#
_symmetry.space_group_name_H-M   'P 1'
#
loop_
_entity.id
_entity.type
_entity.pdbx_description
1 polymer ?
#
loop_
_entity_poly.entity_id
_entity_poly.type
_entity_poly.pdbx_seq_one_letter_code
_entity_poly.pdbx_strand_id
1 'polypeptide(L)'
;MVNFKVSRVESAPIEGQKPGTSGLRKKVKVFTQPHYLHNFVQSTFNALSADKVKGATLVVSGDGRYYSKDAIQIIIKMAAANGVRRVWVGQNGLLSTPAVSAVIRERVGADGSKASGAFILTASHNPGGPNEDFGIKYNMENGGPAPEGITDKIYENTKTIKEYLIAEGLPDVDISVVGVTKFEGPEGQFDVDVFDSANDYVKLMKSIFDFQSIQKLVASPQFSFCYDALHGVAGAYAKRIFVEELGAQESSLLNCVPKEDFGGGHPDPNLTYAKELVARMGLGKSQAEHEPPEFGAAADGDADRNMVLGKRFFVTPSDSVAIIAANAVQSIPYFSSGLKGVARSMPTSAALDVVAKHLNLKFFEVPTGWKFFGNLMDAGMCSVCGEESFGTGSDHIREKDGIWAVLAWLSILAYKNKENLGGGKLVTVEDIVRQHWATYGRHYYTRYDYENVDAGAAKELMAHLVKLQSTLADVNDIVKGIRSDVSKVANADEFEYKDPVDGSISKHQGVRYLFEDGSRLVFRLSGTGSEGATIRLYIEQYEKDSSKIGRDSQEALAPLVDVALKLSKMQEFTGRSAPTVIT
;
A
#
# COMPACT_ATOMS: atom_id res chain seq x y z
N MET A 1 -17.85 33.25 -18.17
CA MET A 1 -17.64 32.46 -16.93
C MET A 1 -18.99 31.99 -16.46
N VAL A 2 -19.10 30.75 -16.01
CA VAL A 2 -20.35 30.24 -15.42
C VAL A 2 -20.38 30.65 -13.94
N ASN A 3 -21.48 31.27 -13.52
CA ASN A 3 -21.69 31.70 -12.14
C ASN A 3 -22.51 30.65 -11.40
N PHE A 4 -21.96 30.07 -10.33
CA PHE A 4 -22.69 29.14 -9.47
C PHE A 4 -23.12 29.82 -8.17
N LYS A 5 -24.12 29.22 -7.49
CA LYS A 5 -24.57 29.64 -6.15
C LYS A 5 -24.21 28.57 -5.13
N VAL A 6 -24.01 28.99 -3.88
CA VAL A 6 -23.83 28.05 -2.77
C VAL A 6 -25.18 27.77 -2.14
N SER A 7 -25.54 26.49 -2.08
CA SER A 7 -26.72 26.01 -1.38
C SER A 7 -26.36 25.17 -0.18
N ARG A 8 -27.19 25.30 0.86
CA ARG A 8 -27.17 24.45 2.05
C ARG A 8 -28.24 23.38 1.87
N VAL A 9 -27.83 22.12 1.93
CA VAL A 9 -28.75 20.99 1.84
C VAL A 9 -28.82 20.33 3.21
N GLU A 10 -30.02 20.25 3.76
CA GLU A 10 -30.27 19.52 5.01
C GLU A 10 -29.93 18.04 4.85
N SER A 11 -29.36 17.46 5.90
CA SER A 11 -28.96 16.06 5.97
C SER A 11 -28.99 15.57 7.42
N ALA A 12 -28.79 14.28 7.63
CA ALA A 12 -28.71 13.66 8.95
C ALA A 12 -27.50 12.72 9.02
N PRO A 13 -26.99 12.40 10.23
CA PRO A 13 -25.94 11.41 10.40
C PRO A 13 -26.32 10.05 9.80
N ILE A 14 -25.37 9.40 9.14
CA ILE A 14 -25.53 8.05 8.61
C ILE A 14 -24.47 7.16 9.27
N GLU A 15 -24.90 6.02 9.81
CA GLU A 15 -24.00 5.09 10.49
C GLU A 15 -22.91 4.52 9.56
N GLY A 16 -21.79 4.11 10.15
CA GLY A 16 -20.75 3.38 9.45
C GLY A 16 -19.77 4.21 8.63
N GLN A 17 -19.72 5.54 8.83
CA GLN A 17 -18.77 6.45 8.16
C GLN A 17 -17.43 6.65 8.90
N LYS A 18 -16.98 5.65 9.68
CA LYS A 18 -15.67 5.68 10.33
C LYS A 18 -14.57 5.34 9.30
N PRO A 19 -13.60 6.23 9.04
CA PRO A 19 -12.44 5.88 8.21
C PRO A 19 -11.63 4.75 8.85
N GLY A 20 -11.20 3.78 8.05
CA GLY A 20 -10.23 2.77 8.47
C GLY A 20 -8.79 3.30 8.43
N THR A 21 -7.82 2.39 8.45
CA THR A 21 -6.39 2.75 8.36
C THR A 21 -5.99 3.46 7.07
N SER A 22 -6.79 3.32 6.00
CA SER A 22 -6.52 3.87 4.68
C SER A 22 -7.82 4.31 3.98
N GLY A 23 -8.59 5.16 4.66
CA GLY A 23 -9.83 5.77 4.15
C GLY A 23 -11.11 5.01 4.52
N LEU A 24 -12.26 5.56 4.11
CA LEU A 24 -13.57 4.93 4.24
C LEU A 24 -13.80 4.01 3.04
N ARG A 25 -14.16 2.74 3.30
CA ARG A 25 -14.47 1.74 2.27
C ARG A 25 -15.84 1.11 2.54
N LYS A 26 -16.65 1.00 1.50
CA LYS A 26 -17.99 0.39 1.51
C LYS A 26 -18.33 -0.11 0.11
N LYS A 27 -19.36 -0.94 0.01
CA LYS A 27 -19.94 -1.28 -1.29
C LYS A 27 -20.43 -0.02 -2.02
N VAL A 28 -20.29 0.02 -3.35
CA VAL A 28 -20.75 1.11 -4.22
C VAL A 28 -22.20 1.49 -3.91
N LYS A 29 -23.07 0.49 -3.74
CA LYS A 29 -24.49 0.66 -3.39
C LYS A 29 -24.75 1.52 -2.15
N VAL A 30 -23.77 1.63 -1.24
CA VAL A 30 -23.84 2.48 -0.04
C VAL A 30 -23.45 3.92 -0.41
N PHE A 31 -22.37 4.10 -1.16
CA PHE A 31 -21.90 5.43 -1.59
C PHE A 31 -22.88 6.15 -2.52
N THR A 32 -23.67 5.40 -3.29
CA THR A 32 -24.71 5.94 -4.18
C THR A 32 -26.01 6.25 -3.46
N GLN A 33 -26.14 5.95 -2.16
CA GLN A 33 -27.31 6.36 -1.39
C GLN A 33 -27.33 7.89 -1.25
N PRO A 34 -28.53 8.50 -1.23
CA PRO A 34 -28.67 9.93 -0.98
C PRO A 34 -27.85 10.37 0.23
N HIS A 35 -27.13 11.49 0.08
CA HIS A 35 -26.32 12.12 1.12
C HIS A 35 -25.10 11.34 1.63
N TYR A 36 -24.89 10.06 1.31
CA TYR A 36 -23.80 9.29 1.90
C TYR A 36 -22.42 9.87 1.59
N LEU A 37 -22.07 9.99 0.29
CA LEU A 37 -20.81 10.60 -0.13
C LEU A 37 -20.72 12.06 0.33
N HIS A 38 -21.80 12.82 0.17
CA HIS A 38 -21.86 14.24 0.52
C HIS A 38 -21.53 14.48 1.99
N ASN A 39 -22.15 13.71 2.88
CA ASN A 39 -21.93 13.82 4.31
C ASN A 39 -20.45 13.58 4.66
N PHE A 40 -19.85 12.52 4.10
CA PHE A 40 -18.45 12.22 4.38
C PHE A 40 -17.49 13.30 3.87
N VAL A 41 -17.72 13.82 2.66
CA VAL A 41 -16.92 14.91 2.07
C VAL A 41 -17.06 16.19 2.91
N GLN A 42 -18.28 16.56 3.30
CA GLN A 42 -18.51 17.73 4.16
C GLN A 42 -17.89 17.55 5.55
N SER A 43 -18.03 16.37 6.16
CA SER A 43 -17.39 16.06 7.45
C SER A 43 -15.88 16.13 7.37
N THR A 44 -15.30 15.83 6.20
CA THR A 44 -13.87 16.02 5.92
C THR A 44 -13.51 17.50 5.92
N PHE A 45 -14.23 18.34 5.18
CA PHE A 45 -14.01 19.80 5.24
C PHE A 45 -14.17 20.38 6.64
N ASN A 46 -15.19 19.93 7.39
CA ASN A 46 -15.43 20.37 8.77
C ASN A 46 -14.34 19.95 9.76
N ALA A 47 -13.55 18.92 9.45
CA ALA A 47 -12.46 18.45 10.30
C ALA A 47 -11.16 19.25 10.10
N LEU A 48 -11.06 19.99 8.99
CA LEU A 48 -9.91 20.80 8.61
C LEU A 48 -10.07 22.23 9.13
N SER A 49 -8.94 22.91 9.34
CA SER A 49 -8.97 24.35 9.64
C SER A 49 -9.33 25.15 8.39
N ALA A 50 -9.91 26.34 8.58
CA ALA A 50 -10.43 27.15 7.48
C ALA A 50 -9.37 27.50 6.42
N ASP A 51 -8.12 27.71 6.84
CA ASP A 51 -6.97 27.99 5.96
C ASP A 51 -6.55 26.79 5.08
N LYS A 52 -6.95 25.57 5.44
CA LYS A 52 -6.70 24.37 4.63
C LYS A 52 -7.79 24.12 3.58
N VAL A 53 -8.91 24.84 3.66
CA VAL A 53 -10.07 24.70 2.77
C VAL A 53 -10.31 25.96 1.95
N LYS A 54 -10.55 27.10 2.61
CA LYS A 54 -10.82 28.36 1.93
C LYS A 54 -9.57 28.88 1.24
N GLY A 55 -9.69 29.18 -0.05
CA GLY A 55 -8.55 29.63 -0.86
C GLY A 55 -7.58 28.51 -1.26
N ALA A 56 -7.81 27.27 -0.85
CA ALA A 56 -6.88 26.17 -1.05
C ALA A 56 -6.85 25.64 -2.49
N THR A 57 -5.77 24.92 -2.81
CA THR A 57 -5.72 24.00 -3.95
C THR A 57 -5.85 22.57 -3.43
N LEU A 58 -6.76 21.77 -3.98
CA LEU A 58 -6.91 20.35 -3.62
C LEU A 58 -6.72 19.46 -4.83
N VAL A 59 -6.26 18.22 -4.62
CA VAL A 59 -6.25 17.19 -5.67
C VAL A 59 -7.48 16.29 -5.50
N VAL A 60 -8.16 15.95 -6.59
CA VAL A 60 -9.30 15.01 -6.59
C VAL A 60 -9.15 14.07 -7.77
N SER A 61 -8.80 12.82 -7.50
CA SER A 61 -8.60 11.77 -8.52
C SER A 61 -8.64 10.39 -7.86
N GLY A 62 -8.50 9.32 -8.63
CA GLY A 62 -8.52 7.97 -8.09
C GLY A 62 -8.01 6.91 -9.04
N ASP A 63 -8.36 5.66 -8.72
CA ASP A 63 -7.88 4.50 -9.48
C ASP A 63 -8.69 4.16 -10.72
N GLY A 64 -9.77 4.91 -10.98
CA GLY A 64 -10.64 4.72 -12.12
C GLY A 64 -11.74 3.67 -11.93
N ARG A 65 -11.91 3.10 -10.72
CA ARG A 65 -13.03 2.18 -10.43
C ARG A 65 -14.39 2.84 -10.69
N TYR A 66 -15.40 2.00 -10.90
CA TYR A 66 -16.79 2.42 -11.06
C TYR A 66 -17.21 3.44 -9.98
N TYR A 67 -18.04 4.42 -10.36
CA TYR A 67 -18.47 5.57 -9.54
C TYR A 67 -17.41 6.67 -9.32
N SER A 68 -16.13 6.48 -9.69
CA SER A 68 -15.10 7.52 -9.49
C SER A 68 -15.43 8.81 -10.24
N LYS A 69 -15.86 8.73 -11.51
CA LYS A 69 -16.19 9.91 -12.33
C LYS A 69 -17.29 10.76 -11.68
N ASP A 70 -18.36 10.12 -11.21
CA ASP A 70 -19.47 10.81 -10.54
C ASP A 70 -19.03 11.43 -9.22
N ALA A 71 -18.26 10.68 -8.41
CA ALA A 71 -17.74 11.17 -7.15
C ALA A 71 -16.79 12.38 -7.32
N ILE A 72 -15.97 12.41 -8.38
CA ILE A 72 -15.13 13.58 -8.72
C ILE A 72 -15.99 14.81 -8.94
N GLN A 73 -17.05 14.72 -9.75
CA GLN A 73 -17.92 15.87 -10.02
C GLN A 73 -18.61 16.37 -8.75
N ILE A 74 -19.09 15.46 -7.89
CA ILE A 74 -19.68 15.80 -6.60
C ILE A 74 -18.66 16.55 -5.73
N ILE A 75 -17.45 16.01 -5.59
CA ILE A 75 -16.40 16.63 -4.75
C ILE A 75 -15.99 17.99 -5.30
N ILE A 76 -15.88 18.17 -6.62
CA ILE A 76 -15.59 19.48 -7.25
C ILE A 76 -16.66 20.51 -6.85
N LYS A 77 -17.95 20.15 -6.94
CA LYS A 77 -19.06 21.05 -6.56
C LYS A 77 -19.06 21.37 -5.07
N MET A 78 -18.76 20.40 -4.22
CA MET A 78 -18.67 20.61 -2.78
C MET A 78 -17.43 21.44 -2.39
N ALA A 79 -16.29 21.21 -3.04
CA ALA A 79 -15.06 21.99 -2.85
C ALA A 79 -15.30 23.47 -3.19
N ALA A 80 -15.89 23.74 -4.35
CA ALA A 80 -16.27 25.08 -4.77
C ALA A 80 -17.18 25.78 -3.74
N ALA A 81 -18.18 25.05 -3.23
CA ALA A 81 -19.12 25.58 -2.24
C ALA A 81 -18.52 25.81 -0.85
N ASN A 82 -17.48 25.05 -0.49
CA ASN A 82 -16.74 25.23 0.75
C ASN A 82 -15.62 26.29 0.64
N GLY A 83 -15.48 26.95 -0.53
CA GLY A 83 -14.55 28.06 -0.74
C GLY A 83 -13.15 27.64 -1.18
N VAL A 84 -12.96 26.41 -1.65
CA VAL A 84 -11.71 25.98 -2.30
C VAL A 84 -11.48 26.85 -3.55
N ARG A 85 -10.23 27.29 -3.78
CA ARG A 85 -9.88 28.15 -4.93
C ARG A 85 -9.63 27.34 -6.19
N ARG A 86 -9.04 26.15 -6.06
CA ARG A 86 -8.68 25.31 -7.20
C ARG A 86 -8.79 23.82 -6.89
N VAL A 87 -9.24 23.05 -7.87
CA VAL A 87 -9.14 21.59 -7.86
C VAL A 87 -8.24 21.12 -9.01
N TRP A 88 -7.25 20.31 -8.68
CA TRP A 88 -6.41 19.57 -9.62
C TRP A 88 -6.95 18.17 -9.85
N VAL A 89 -7.09 17.78 -11.11
CA VAL A 89 -7.63 16.47 -11.51
C VAL A 89 -6.69 15.84 -12.52
N GLY A 90 -6.21 14.61 -12.26
CA GLY A 90 -5.50 13.84 -13.26
C GLY A 90 -6.42 13.52 -14.44
N GLN A 91 -5.89 13.49 -15.65
CA GLN A 91 -6.67 13.23 -16.86
C GLN A 91 -7.52 11.96 -16.73
N ASN A 92 -8.78 12.04 -17.15
CA ASN A 92 -9.83 11.02 -16.96
C ASN A 92 -10.17 10.72 -15.50
N GLY A 93 -9.76 11.57 -14.55
CA GLY A 93 -9.87 11.33 -13.12
C GLY A 93 -8.85 10.34 -12.57
N LEU A 94 -7.85 9.94 -13.38
CA LEU A 94 -6.87 8.91 -13.03
C LEU A 94 -5.65 9.55 -12.39
N LEU A 95 -5.36 9.16 -11.15
CA LEU A 95 -4.08 9.45 -10.50
C LEU A 95 -3.81 8.37 -9.46
N SER A 96 -2.64 7.73 -9.54
CA SER A 96 -2.25 6.74 -8.54
C SER A 96 -2.06 7.38 -7.16
N THR A 97 -2.24 6.61 -6.09
CA THR A 97 -1.98 7.10 -4.72
C THR A 97 -0.55 7.65 -4.57
N PRO A 98 0.51 7.00 -5.11
CA PRO A 98 1.85 7.58 -5.12
C PRO A 98 1.95 8.89 -5.89
N ALA A 99 1.29 8.98 -7.06
CA ALA A 99 1.28 10.21 -7.86
C ALA A 99 0.51 11.34 -7.19
N VAL A 100 -0.56 11.05 -6.42
CA VAL A 100 -1.24 12.06 -5.58
C VAL A 100 -0.25 12.63 -4.58
N SER A 101 0.47 11.76 -3.87
CA SER A 101 1.48 12.18 -2.89
C SER A 101 2.58 13.03 -3.53
N ALA A 102 3.09 12.61 -4.70
CA ALA A 102 4.08 13.36 -5.47
C ALA A 102 3.54 14.75 -5.91
N VAL A 103 2.33 14.82 -6.44
CA VAL A 103 1.70 16.07 -6.89
C VAL A 103 1.52 17.05 -5.73
N ILE A 104 1.05 16.58 -4.56
CA ILE A 104 0.89 17.45 -3.39
C ILE A 104 2.21 18.10 -3.01
N ARG A 105 3.31 17.33 -3.05
CA ARG A 105 4.63 17.75 -2.54
C ARG A 105 5.40 18.59 -3.55
N GLU A 106 5.40 18.17 -4.80
CA GLU A 106 6.32 18.64 -5.83
C GLU A 106 5.68 19.62 -6.83
N ARG A 107 4.37 19.50 -7.10
CA ARG A 107 3.72 20.34 -8.10
C ARG A 107 3.54 21.76 -7.57
N VAL A 108 3.96 22.72 -8.38
CA VAL A 108 3.73 24.16 -8.16
C VAL A 108 2.85 24.66 -9.30
N GLY A 109 1.70 25.23 -8.96
CA GLY A 109 0.77 25.82 -9.92
C GLY A 109 1.38 27.01 -10.65
N ALA A 110 0.80 27.38 -11.79
CA ALA A 110 1.25 28.52 -12.57
C ALA A 110 1.20 29.86 -11.80
N ASP A 111 0.38 29.94 -10.76
CA ASP A 111 0.27 31.07 -9.83
C ASP A 111 1.09 30.88 -8.53
N GLY A 112 1.96 29.87 -8.48
CA GLY A 112 2.76 29.54 -7.30
C GLY A 112 2.03 28.71 -6.25
N SER A 113 0.77 28.31 -6.46
CA SER A 113 0.03 27.51 -5.48
C SER A 113 0.58 26.10 -5.30
N LYS A 114 0.38 25.52 -4.12
CA LYS A 114 0.61 24.11 -3.82
C LYS A 114 -0.69 23.50 -3.30
N ALA A 115 -0.85 22.19 -3.47
CA ALA A 115 -2.01 21.51 -2.90
C ALA A 115 -1.88 21.39 -1.37
N SER A 116 -2.99 21.60 -0.65
CA SER A 116 -3.05 21.45 0.81
C SER A 116 -3.59 20.09 1.25
N GLY A 117 -4.05 19.28 0.30
CA GLY A 117 -4.58 17.95 0.54
C GLY A 117 -5.23 17.35 -0.69
N ALA A 118 -5.73 16.12 -0.55
CA ALA A 118 -6.36 15.40 -1.65
C ALA A 118 -7.46 14.44 -1.20
N PHE A 119 -8.51 14.36 -2.01
CA PHE A 119 -9.44 13.24 -1.99
C PHE A 119 -8.97 12.20 -3.01
N ILE A 120 -8.72 10.97 -2.54
CA ILE A 120 -8.29 9.85 -3.39
C ILE A 120 -9.42 8.83 -3.45
N LEU A 121 -9.97 8.61 -4.64
CA LEU A 121 -11.09 7.72 -4.88
C LEU A 121 -10.59 6.31 -5.21
N THR A 122 -10.46 5.50 -4.17
CA THR A 122 -9.91 4.16 -4.28
C THR A 122 -10.26 3.31 -3.06
N ALA A 123 -10.47 2.02 -3.29
CA ALA A 123 -10.43 0.99 -2.24
C ALA A 123 -9.22 0.06 -2.39
N SER A 124 -8.14 0.50 -3.05
CA SER A 124 -6.89 -0.23 -3.25
C SER A 124 -7.15 -1.61 -3.86
N HIS A 125 -6.62 -2.68 -3.26
CA HIS A 125 -6.79 -4.08 -3.67
C HIS A 125 -8.22 -4.64 -3.68
N ASN A 126 -9.22 -3.92 -3.13
CA ASN A 126 -10.61 -4.36 -3.17
C ASN A 126 -11.16 -4.31 -4.62
N PRO A 127 -12.02 -5.27 -5.00
CA PRO A 127 -12.59 -5.33 -6.34
C PRO A 127 -13.46 -4.10 -6.64
N GLY A 128 -13.60 -3.79 -7.93
CA GLY A 128 -14.36 -2.66 -8.46
C GLY A 128 -15.54 -3.11 -9.30
N GLY A 129 -16.44 -2.17 -9.61
CA GLY A 129 -17.68 -2.44 -10.35
C GLY A 129 -18.93 -2.10 -9.55
N PRO A 130 -20.11 -2.10 -10.19
CA PRO A 130 -21.35 -1.55 -9.62
C PRO A 130 -21.83 -2.27 -8.34
N ASN A 131 -21.46 -3.54 -8.16
CA ASN A 131 -21.83 -4.36 -7.00
C ASN A 131 -20.70 -4.52 -5.98
N GLU A 132 -19.52 -3.95 -6.26
CA GLU A 132 -18.31 -4.16 -5.47
C GLU A 132 -17.97 -2.94 -4.60
N ASP A 133 -16.69 -2.77 -4.26
CA ASP A 133 -16.25 -1.81 -3.27
C ASP A 133 -15.83 -0.47 -3.91
N PHE A 134 -16.21 0.61 -3.24
CA PHE A 134 -15.71 1.96 -3.47
C PHE A 134 -15.02 2.45 -2.20
N GLY A 135 -14.15 3.45 -2.36
CA GLY A 135 -13.46 4.03 -1.22
C GLY A 135 -13.06 5.47 -1.46
N ILE A 136 -12.90 6.19 -0.35
CA ILE A 136 -12.46 7.58 -0.32
C ILE A 136 -11.41 7.74 0.79
N LYS A 137 -10.20 8.13 0.39
CA LYS A 137 -9.10 8.51 1.28
C LYS A 137 -8.97 10.03 1.30
N TYR A 138 -8.40 10.56 2.39
CA TYR A 138 -7.97 11.95 2.45
C TYR A 138 -6.50 12.02 2.84
N ASN A 139 -5.69 12.68 2.00
CA ASN A 139 -4.28 12.95 2.26
C ASN A 139 -4.08 14.43 2.61
N MET A 140 -3.11 14.69 3.49
CA MET A 140 -2.77 16.03 3.98
C MET A 140 -1.66 16.68 3.14
N GLU A 141 -1.30 17.92 3.47
CA GLU A 141 -0.31 18.74 2.75
C GLU A 141 1.12 18.15 2.70
N ASN A 142 1.48 17.23 3.60
CA ASN A 142 2.75 16.51 3.49
C ASN A 142 2.75 15.44 2.38
N GLY A 143 1.57 15.18 1.79
CA GLY A 143 1.31 14.17 0.75
C GLY A 143 0.84 12.83 1.30
N GLY A 144 0.77 12.64 2.63
CA GLY A 144 0.48 11.36 3.27
C GLY A 144 -0.96 11.23 3.78
N PRO A 145 -1.36 10.02 4.21
CA PRO A 145 -2.69 9.79 4.80
C PRO A 145 -2.96 10.72 5.98
N ALA A 146 -4.21 11.14 6.14
CA ALA A 146 -4.63 11.88 7.33
C ALA A 146 -4.27 11.14 8.63
N PRO A 147 -3.64 11.81 9.61
CA PRO A 147 -3.29 11.19 10.89
C PRO A 147 -4.54 10.91 11.73
N GLU A 148 -4.40 10.10 12.79
CA GLU A 148 -5.52 9.64 13.62
C GLU A 148 -6.38 10.79 14.16
N GLY A 149 -5.73 11.84 14.67
CA GLY A 149 -6.44 13.02 15.19
C GLY A 149 -7.29 13.75 14.14
N ILE A 150 -6.99 13.62 12.85
CA ILE A 150 -7.83 14.16 11.77
C ILE A 150 -8.93 13.15 11.42
N THR A 151 -8.61 11.86 11.23
CA THR A 151 -9.63 10.86 10.89
C THR A 151 -10.70 10.71 11.97
N ASP A 152 -10.32 10.87 13.24
CA ASP A 152 -11.25 10.87 14.36
C ASP A 152 -12.16 12.10 14.32
N LYS A 153 -11.63 13.29 14.04
CA LYS A 153 -12.45 14.51 13.83
C LYS A 153 -13.42 14.36 12.66
N ILE A 154 -12.98 13.76 11.54
CA ILE A 154 -13.87 13.45 10.42
C ILE A 154 -15.02 12.57 10.92
N TYR A 155 -14.70 11.49 11.63
CA TYR A 155 -15.72 10.59 12.16
C TYR A 155 -16.68 11.29 13.15
N GLU A 156 -16.18 12.09 14.09
CA GLU A 156 -17.01 12.88 15.01
C GLU A 156 -17.97 13.83 14.27
N ASN A 157 -17.50 14.45 13.18
CA ASN A 157 -18.34 15.28 12.33
C ASN A 157 -19.42 14.46 11.60
N THR A 158 -19.12 13.22 11.15
CA THR A 158 -20.16 12.39 10.48
C THR A 158 -21.31 12.02 11.41
N LYS A 159 -21.04 11.86 12.71
CA LYS A 159 -22.05 11.55 13.73
C LYS A 159 -22.96 12.72 14.10
N THR A 160 -22.58 13.94 13.74
CA THR A 160 -23.25 15.17 14.20
C THR A 160 -23.67 16.10 13.05
N ILE A 161 -23.38 15.73 11.80
CA ILE A 161 -23.71 16.51 10.61
C ILE A 161 -25.22 16.75 10.47
N LYS A 162 -25.59 17.97 10.06
CA LYS A 162 -26.98 18.40 9.83
C LYS A 162 -27.22 18.99 8.44
N GLU A 163 -26.14 19.37 7.76
CA GLU A 163 -26.18 20.00 6.45
C GLU A 163 -24.85 19.80 5.73
N TYR A 164 -24.87 19.96 4.40
CA TYR A 164 -23.68 20.12 3.58
C TYR A 164 -23.84 21.25 2.56
N LEU A 165 -22.71 21.75 2.07
CA LEU A 165 -22.65 22.80 1.06
C LEU A 165 -22.40 22.21 -0.33
N ILE A 166 -23.12 22.70 -1.33
CA ILE A 166 -22.93 22.32 -2.73
C ILE A 166 -23.10 23.52 -3.68
N ALA A 167 -22.33 23.53 -4.76
CA ALA A 167 -22.36 24.56 -5.78
C ALA A 167 -23.48 24.28 -6.79
N GLU A 168 -24.66 24.87 -6.57
CA GLU A 168 -25.78 24.80 -7.50
C GLU A 168 -25.50 25.57 -8.78
N GLY A 169 -25.80 24.94 -9.92
CA GLY A 169 -25.57 25.53 -11.25
C GLY A 169 -24.13 25.43 -11.74
N LEU A 170 -23.20 24.84 -10.97
CA LEU A 170 -21.87 24.49 -11.47
C LEU A 170 -22.00 23.25 -12.39
N PRO A 171 -21.71 23.35 -13.70
CA PRO A 171 -21.77 22.20 -14.60
C PRO A 171 -20.64 21.22 -14.30
N ASP A 172 -20.80 19.99 -14.76
CA ASP A 172 -19.73 19.01 -14.71
C ASP A 172 -18.55 19.47 -15.60
N VAL A 173 -17.34 19.19 -15.15
CA VAL A 173 -16.12 19.48 -15.89
C VAL A 173 -15.76 18.27 -16.74
N ASP A 174 -15.42 18.48 -18.02
CA ASP A 174 -14.85 17.42 -18.84
C ASP A 174 -13.42 17.09 -18.36
N ILE A 175 -13.33 16.07 -17.52
CA ILE A 175 -12.06 15.61 -16.95
C ILE A 175 -11.20 14.81 -17.95
N SER A 176 -11.66 14.57 -19.18
CA SER A 176 -10.86 13.87 -20.20
C SER A 176 -9.89 14.77 -20.95
N VAL A 177 -10.11 16.09 -20.91
CA VAL A 177 -9.34 17.08 -21.66
C VAL A 177 -8.43 17.86 -20.71
N VAL A 178 -7.12 17.81 -20.97
CA VAL A 178 -6.13 18.62 -20.24
C VAL A 178 -6.39 20.11 -20.47
N GLY A 179 -6.45 20.89 -19.39
CA GLY A 179 -6.70 22.32 -19.44
C GLY A 179 -7.34 22.87 -18.17
N VAL A 180 -7.44 24.20 -18.11
CA VAL A 180 -8.03 24.90 -16.98
C VAL A 180 -9.43 25.39 -17.34
N THR A 181 -10.43 24.89 -16.62
CA THR A 181 -11.81 25.41 -16.67
C THR A 181 -12.01 26.41 -15.54
N LYS A 182 -12.49 27.61 -15.88
CA LYS A 182 -12.63 28.72 -14.93
C LYS A 182 -14.10 29.03 -14.63
N PHE A 183 -14.40 29.15 -13.36
CA PHE A 183 -15.71 29.46 -12.80
C PHE A 183 -15.63 30.66 -11.86
N GLU A 184 -16.78 31.27 -11.59
CA GLU A 184 -16.90 32.35 -10.61
C GLU A 184 -18.03 31.99 -9.63
N GLY A 185 -17.78 32.19 -8.35
CA GLY A 185 -18.72 31.87 -7.27
C GLY A 185 -18.70 32.93 -6.17
N PRO A 186 -19.48 32.73 -5.09
CA PRO A 186 -19.62 33.74 -4.03
C PRO A 186 -18.33 34.12 -3.31
N GLU A 187 -17.35 33.22 -3.28
CA GLU A 187 -16.03 33.42 -2.66
C GLU A 187 -14.95 33.82 -3.71
N GLY A 188 -15.36 34.16 -4.94
CA GLY A 188 -14.49 34.57 -6.04
C GLY A 188 -14.25 33.48 -7.09
N GLN A 189 -13.11 33.54 -7.76
CA GLN A 189 -12.74 32.62 -8.84
C GLN A 189 -12.57 31.18 -8.31
N PHE A 190 -13.07 30.20 -9.06
CA PHE A 190 -12.86 28.77 -8.82
C PHE A 190 -12.34 28.10 -10.09
N ASP A 191 -11.19 27.45 -10.03
CA ASP A 191 -10.59 26.78 -11.20
C ASP A 191 -10.60 25.26 -11.04
N VAL A 192 -10.90 24.54 -12.11
CA VAL A 192 -10.61 23.10 -12.22
C VAL A 192 -9.55 22.92 -13.29
N ASP A 193 -8.37 22.44 -12.88
CA ASP A 193 -7.20 22.24 -13.74
C ASP A 193 -6.96 20.74 -13.91
N VAL A 194 -7.30 20.27 -15.12
CA VAL A 194 -7.11 18.88 -15.55
C VAL A 194 -5.70 18.78 -16.16
N PHE A 195 -4.89 17.85 -15.65
CA PHE A 195 -3.49 17.71 -16.05
C PHE A 195 -3.13 16.26 -16.38
N ASP A 196 -2.04 16.08 -17.14
CA ASP A 196 -1.52 14.75 -17.47
C ASP A 196 -1.17 13.96 -16.21
N SER A 197 -1.71 12.75 -16.09
CA SER A 197 -1.61 11.93 -14.88
C SER A 197 -0.20 11.44 -14.56
N ALA A 198 0.71 11.40 -15.54
CA ALA A 198 2.02 10.77 -15.44
C ALA A 198 3.17 11.77 -15.30
N ASN A 199 3.09 12.94 -15.90
CA ASN A 199 4.22 13.87 -16.06
C ASN A 199 4.97 14.20 -14.76
N ASP A 200 4.26 14.64 -13.71
CA ASP A 200 4.90 15.02 -12.44
C ASP A 200 5.55 13.81 -11.74
N TYR A 201 4.86 12.67 -11.77
CA TYR A 201 5.33 11.43 -11.16
C TYR A 201 6.56 10.85 -11.89
N VAL A 202 6.54 10.81 -13.22
CA VAL A 202 7.66 10.31 -14.03
C VAL A 202 8.89 11.21 -13.86
N LYS A 203 8.68 12.53 -13.80
CA LYS A 203 9.76 13.48 -13.50
C LYS A 203 10.38 13.19 -12.13
N LEU A 204 9.57 12.92 -11.10
CA LEU A 204 10.06 12.53 -9.78
C LEU A 204 10.87 11.22 -9.85
N MET A 205 10.36 10.18 -10.52
CA MET A 205 11.07 8.91 -10.66
C MET A 205 12.44 9.06 -11.33
N LYS A 206 12.53 9.88 -12.39
CA LYS A 206 13.78 10.19 -13.09
C LYS A 206 14.79 10.97 -12.23
N SER A 207 14.34 11.66 -11.20
CA SER A 207 15.22 12.34 -10.23
C SER A 207 15.79 11.38 -9.17
N ILE A 208 15.14 10.23 -8.97
CA ILE A 208 15.50 9.26 -7.92
C ILE A 208 16.44 8.17 -8.47
N PHE A 209 16.14 7.69 -9.68
CA PHE A 209 16.78 6.52 -10.28
C PHE A 209 17.65 6.87 -11.49
N ASP A 210 18.67 6.06 -11.75
CA ASP A 210 19.44 6.13 -12.99
C ASP A 210 18.71 5.36 -14.10
N PHE A 211 17.85 6.07 -14.83
CA PHE A 211 17.11 5.49 -15.95
C PHE A 211 18.03 4.98 -17.07
N GLN A 212 19.23 5.55 -17.26
CA GLN A 212 20.15 5.08 -18.30
C GLN A 212 20.69 3.69 -17.97
N SER A 213 21.03 3.44 -16.71
CA SER A 213 21.47 2.11 -16.27
C SER A 213 20.35 1.07 -16.38
N ILE A 214 19.11 1.44 -16.05
CA ILE A 214 17.94 0.56 -16.21
C ILE A 214 17.66 0.30 -17.69
N GLN A 215 17.71 1.31 -18.56
CA GLN A 215 17.58 1.15 -20.02
C GLN A 215 18.58 0.14 -20.57
N LYS A 216 19.86 0.20 -20.14
CA LYS A 216 20.89 -0.76 -20.57
C LYS A 216 20.55 -2.20 -20.17
N LEU A 217 20.02 -2.39 -18.96
CA LEU A 217 19.53 -3.69 -18.50
C LEU A 217 18.36 -4.16 -19.38
N VAL A 218 17.34 -3.32 -19.57
CA VAL A 218 16.12 -3.66 -20.34
C VAL A 218 16.42 -3.93 -21.82
N ALA A 219 17.40 -3.24 -22.41
CA ALA A 219 17.83 -3.44 -23.79
C ALA A 219 18.69 -4.70 -24.00
N SER A 220 19.15 -5.34 -22.91
CA SER A 220 19.96 -6.55 -23.01
C SER A 220 19.14 -7.72 -23.56
N PRO A 221 19.65 -8.47 -24.55
CA PRO A 221 18.95 -9.64 -25.07
C PRO A 221 18.84 -10.79 -24.05
N GLN A 222 19.62 -10.74 -22.97
CA GLN A 222 19.57 -11.72 -21.88
C GLN A 222 18.53 -11.36 -20.82
N PHE A 223 17.93 -10.17 -20.86
CA PHE A 223 16.98 -9.71 -19.86
C PHE A 223 15.59 -9.55 -20.49
N SER A 224 14.59 -10.13 -19.83
CA SER A 224 13.20 -10.00 -20.25
C SER A 224 12.33 -9.59 -19.06
N PHE A 225 11.37 -8.72 -19.33
CA PHE A 225 10.58 -8.01 -18.33
C PHE A 225 9.08 -8.23 -18.55
N CYS A 226 8.32 -8.32 -17.47
CA CYS A 226 6.87 -8.31 -17.49
C CYS A 226 6.31 -7.45 -16.35
N TYR A 227 5.29 -6.64 -16.64
CA TYR A 227 4.60 -5.81 -15.65
C TYR A 227 3.09 -5.92 -15.81
N ASP A 228 2.40 -6.22 -14.72
CA ASP A 228 0.95 -6.36 -14.66
C ASP A 228 0.32 -5.25 -13.82
N ALA A 229 -0.51 -4.41 -14.43
CA ALA A 229 -1.23 -3.37 -13.71
C ALA A 229 -2.57 -3.86 -13.12
N LEU A 230 -2.96 -5.12 -13.34
CA LEU A 230 -4.23 -5.71 -12.92
C LEU A 230 -5.45 -4.85 -13.30
N HIS A 231 -5.42 -4.22 -14.47
CA HIS A 231 -6.42 -3.27 -14.95
C HIS A 231 -6.63 -2.04 -14.04
N GLY A 232 -5.72 -1.78 -13.11
CA GLY A 232 -5.71 -0.64 -12.22
C GLY A 232 -4.99 0.58 -12.78
N VAL A 233 -4.85 1.60 -11.94
CA VAL A 233 -4.36 2.93 -12.34
C VAL A 233 -2.89 2.95 -12.76
N ALA A 234 -2.10 1.95 -12.34
CA ALA A 234 -0.71 1.79 -12.77
C ALA A 234 -0.58 1.76 -14.31
N GLY A 235 -1.61 1.32 -15.02
CA GLY A 235 -1.66 1.34 -16.49
C GLY A 235 -1.43 2.71 -17.12
N ALA A 236 -1.89 3.78 -16.45
CA ALA A 236 -1.67 5.17 -16.90
C ALA A 236 -0.18 5.60 -16.85
N TYR A 237 0.64 4.86 -16.11
CA TYR A 237 2.08 5.12 -15.92
C TYR A 237 2.96 4.10 -16.64
N ALA A 238 2.50 2.85 -16.73
CA ALA A 238 3.29 1.70 -17.17
C ALA A 238 3.87 1.89 -18.58
N LYS A 239 3.06 2.36 -19.54
CA LYS A 239 3.54 2.63 -20.90
C LYS A 239 4.57 3.76 -20.94
N ARG A 240 4.28 4.88 -20.26
CA ARG A 240 5.20 6.03 -20.19
C ARG A 240 6.54 5.63 -19.57
N ILE A 241 6.54 4.87 -18.48
CA ILE A 241 7.76 4.51 -17.75
C ILE A 241 8.48 3.36 -18.44
N PHE A 242 7.83 2.20 -18.58
CA PHE A 242 8.56 0.98 -18.98
C PHE A 242 8.83 0.93 -20.48
N VAL A 243 7.93 1.44 -21.33
CA VAL A 243 8.09 1.38 -22.79
C VAL A 243 8.79 2.63 -23.30
N GLU A 244 8.20 3.81 -23.07
CA GLU A 244 8.69 5.05 -23.68
C GLU A 244 10.00 5.54 -23.04
N GLU A 245 10.11 5.48 -21.71
CA GLU A 245 11.30 5.94 -20.98
C GLU A 245 12.36 4.85 -20.82
N LEU A 246 11.99 3.57 -20.60
CA LEU A 246 12.96 2.49 -20.34
C LEU A 246 13.22 1.55 -21.54
N GLY A 247 12.43 1.63 -22.62
CA GLY A 247 12.66 0.86 -23.83
C GLY A 247 12.20 -0.60 -23.79
N ALA A 248 11.36 -1.00 -22.84
CA ALA A 248 10.74 -2.32 -22.83
C ALA A 248 9.78 -2.48 -24.03
N GLN A 249 9.54 -3.71 -24.45
CA GLN A 249 8.55 -4.00 -25.48
C GLN A 249 7.13 -3.80 -24.92
N GLU A 250 6.19 -3.29 -25.72
CA GLU A 250 4.80 -3.12 -25.27
C GLU A 250 4.15 -4.45 -24.87
N SER A 251 4.59 -5.58 -25.45
CA SER A 251 4.19 -6.94 -25.06
C SER A 251 4.63 -7.35 -23.65
N SER A 252 5.53 -6.60 -23.01
CA SER A 252 5.89 -6.78 -21.60
C SER A 252 4.82 -6.25 -20.65
N LEU A 253 3.87 -5.45 -21.14
CA LEU A 253 2.78 -4.91 -20.33
C LEU A 253 1.58 -5.85 -20.37
N LEU A 254 1.09 -6.22 -19.19
CA LEU A 254 -0.09 -7.03 -18.97
C LEU A 254 -1.16 -6.16 -18.31
N ASN A 255 -2.40 -6.24 -18.80
CA ASN A 255 -3.56 -5.59 -18.18
C ASN A 255 -3.37 -4.09 -17.86
N CYS A 256 -2.54 -3.37 -18.64
CA CYS A 256 -2.16 -1.97 -18.42
C CYS A 256 -3.15 -0.93 -18.95
N VAL A 257 -4.41 -1.33 -19.17
CA VAL A 257 -5.51 -0.41 -19.49
C VAL A 257 -6.44 -0.35 -18.27
N PRO A 258 -6.57 0.80 -17.60
CA PRO A 258 -7.48 0.96 -16.47
C PRO A 258 -8.93 0.61 -16.84
N LYS A 259 -9.63 -0.14 -15.98
CA LYS A 259 -11.05 -0.50 -16.15
C LYS A 259 -11.83 -0.26 -14.86
N GLU A 260 -13.07 0.17 -15.01
CA GLU A 260 -13.96 0.50 -13.87
C GLU A 260 -14.25 -0.71 -12.95
N ASP A 261 -14.16 -1.93 -13.49
CA ASP A 261 -14.35 -3.20 -12.78
C ASP A 261 -13.05 -4.01 -12.63
N PHE A 262 -11.90 -3.43 -12.98
CA PHE A 262 -10.61 -4.11 -13.04
C PHE A 262 -10.62 -5.43 -13.84
N GLY A 263 -11.46 -5.53 -14.88
CA GLY A 263 -11.62 -6.77 -15.65
C GLY A 263 -12.39 -7.87 -14.92
N GLY A 264 -13.17 -7.51 -13.89
CA GLY A 264 -13.98 -8.43 -13.08
C GLY A 264 -13.19 -9.17 -11.98
N GLY A 265 -11.94 -8.77 -11.74
CA GLY A 265 -11.04 -9.39 -10.76
C GLY A 265 -10.73 -8.51 -9.54
N HIS A 266 -9.96 -9.07 -8.61
CA HIS A 266 -9.35 -8.31 -7.52
C HIS A 266 -8.02 -7.73 -8.01
N PRO A 267 -7.83 -6.39 -7.99
CA PRO A 267 -6.54 -5.79 -8.32
C PRO A 267 -5.59 -5.90 -7.12
N ASP A 268 -5.28 -7.12 -6.68
CA ASP A 268 -4.43 -7.42 -5.52
C ASP A 268 -3.18 -8.21 -5.96
N PRO A 269 -1.96 -7.63 -5.86
CA PRO A 269 -0.75 -8.24 -6.39
C PRO A 269 -0.25 -9.32 -5.43
N ASN A 270 -0.85 -10.51 -5.49
CA ASN A 270 -0.40 -11.68 -4.77
C ASN A 270 -0.52 -12.95 -5.64
N LEU A 271 0.03 -14.06 -5.15
CA LEU A 271 0.06 -15.32 -5.90
C LEU A 271 -1.33 -15.90 -6.22
N THR A 272 -2.38 -15.46 -5.50
CA THR A 272 -3.75 -15.91 -5.71
C THR A 272 -4.45 -15.13 -6.81
N TYR A 273 -4.34 -13.80 -6.84
CA TYR A 273 -5.10 -12.96 -7.77
C TYR A 273 -4.34 -12.56 -9.03
N ALA A 274 -3.01 -12.41 -8.96
CA ALA A 274 -2.17 -12.14 -10.13
C ALA A 274 -1.83 -13.41 -10.93
N LYS A 275 -2.83 -14.27 -11.17
CA LYS A 275 -2.68 -15.63 -11.73
C LYS A 275 -2.00 -15.64 -13.09
N GLU A 276 -2.34 -14.68 -13.94
CA GLU A 276 -1.80 -14.58 -15.30
C GLU A 276 -0.30 -14.24 -15.26
N LEU A 277 0.10 -13.26 -14.44
CA LEU A 277 1.51 -12.97 -14.20
C LEU A 277 2.24 -14.16 -13.60
N VAL A 278 1.70 -14.81 -12.56
CA VAL A 278 2.31 -15.99 -11.94
C VAL A 278 2.54 -17.12 -12.95
N ALA A 279 1.54 -17.37 -13.81
CA ALA A 279 1.65 -18.35 -14.89
C ALA A 279 2.73 -17.96 -15.91
N ARG A 280 2.80 -16.67 -16.31
CA ARG A 280 3.81 -16.14 -17.22
C ARG A 280 5.22 -16.20 -16.65
N MET A 281 5.37 -16.03 -15.33
CA MET A 281 6.64 -16.17 -14.61
C MET A 281 7.01 -17.62 -14.31
N GLY A 282 6.15 -18.58 -14.65
CA GLY A 282 6.44 -20.02 -14.55
C GLY A 282 6.57 -20.56 -13.12
N LEU A 283 6.04 -19.84 -12.12
CA LEU A 283 6.11 -20.26 -10.72
C LEU A 283 5.38 -21.60 -10.52
N GLY A 284 6.01 -22.54 -9.81
CA GLY A 284 5.44 -23.86 -9.54
C GLY A 284 5.41 -24.83 -10.74
N LYS A 285 6.00 -24.46 -11.88
CA LYS A 285 6.09 -25.33 -13.06
C LYS A 285 7.55 -25.66 -13.39
N SER A 286 7.84 -26.92 -13.72
CA SER A 286 9.16 -27.36 -14.23
C SER A 286 9.31 -27.13 -15.73
N GLN A 287 8.21 -27.10 -16.48
CA GLN A 287 8.15 -26.82 -17.92
C GLN A 287 7.12 -25.72 -18.17
N ALA A 288 7.45 -24.76 -19.03
CA ALA A 288 6.54 -23.70 -19.46
C ALA A 288 6.45 -23.72 -20.98
N GLU A 289 5.29 -23.35 -21.54
CA GLU A 289 5.10 -23.27 -22.99
C GLU A 289 6.02 -22.23 -23.64
N HIS A 290 6.36 -21.18 -22.88
CA HIS A 290 7.29 -20.13 -23.26
C HIS A 290 8.31 -19.93 -22.14
N GLU A 291 9.51 -19.49 -22.49
CA GLU A 291 10.54 -19.17 -21.51
C GLU A 291 10.07 -18.01 -20.62
N PRO A 292 10.01 -18.16 -19.28
CA PRO A 292 9.52 -17.09 -18.43
C PRO A 292 10.43 -15.85 -18.46
N PRO A 293 9.89 -14.66 -18.21
CA PRO A 293 10.70 -13.46 -18.06
C PRO A 293 11.72 -13.56 -16.90
N GLU A 294 12.82 -12.80 -16.98
CA GLU A 294 13.82 -12.70 -15.91
C GLU A 294 13.31 -11.89 -14.71
N PHE A 295 12.42 -10.92 -14.96
CA PHE A 295 11.78 -10.10 -13.93
C PHE A 295 10.30 -9.90 -14.24
N GLY A 296 9.46 -10.10 -13.23
CA GLY A 296 8.02 -9.87 -13.26
C GLY A 296 7.59 -9.01 -12.08
N ALA A 297 6.62 -8.11 -12.29
CA ALA A 297 6.01 -7.40 -11.18
C ALA A 297 4.53 -7.09 -11.43
N ALA A 298 3.78 -6.89 -10.35
CA ALA A 298 2.40 -6.41 -10.39
C ALA A 298 2.16 -5.28 -9.39
N ALA A 299 1.16 -4.45 -9.64
CA ALA A 299 0.69 -3.43 -8.70
C ALA A 299 -0.81 -3.57 -8.41
N ASP A 300 -1.27 -3.04 -7.27
CA ASP A 300 -2.69 -3.04 -6.90
C ASP A 300 -3.49 -1.91 -7.58
N GLY A 301 -4.78 -1.83 -7.27
CA GLY A 301 -5.72 -0.90 -7.90
C GLY A 301 -5.25 0.55 -7.95
N ASP A 302 -4.71 1.09 -6.85
CA ASP A 302 -4.16 2.45 -6.75
C ASP A 302 -2.64 2.55 -6.80
N ALA A 303 -1.96 1.45 -7.16
CA ALA A 303 -0.53 1.32 -7.39
C ALA A 303 0.38 1.62 -6.17
N ASP A 304 -0.15 1.52 -4.95
CA ASP A 304 0.63 1.67 -3.72
C ASP A 304 1.27 0.34 -3.27
N ARG A 305 0.88 -0.79 -3.86
CA ARG A 305 1.49 -2.10 -3.61
C ARG A 305 2.28 -2.65 -4.79
N ASN A 306 3.19 -3.57 -4.50
CA ASN A 306 3.95 -4.32 -5.50
C ASN A 306 4.15 -5.79 -5.12
N MET A 307 4.01 -6.66 -6.11
CA MET A 307 4.58 -8.02 -6.08
C MET A 307 5.80 -8.07 -6.99
N VAL A 308 6.85 -8.75 -6.55
CA VAL A 308 8.08 -8.97 -7.32
C VAL A 308 8.31 -10.47 -7.52
N LEU A 309 8.57 -10.84 -8.78
CA LEU A 309 8.84 -12.20 -9.21
C LEU A 309 10.17 -12.22 -9.98
N GLY A 310 11.02 -13.18 -9.63
CA GLY A 310 12.07 -13.65 -10.53
C GLY A 310 11.54 -14.73 -11.46
N LYS A 311 12.37 -15.16 -12.41
CA LYS A 311 12.13 -16.36 -13.21
C LYS A 311 11.82 -17.55 -12.29
N ARG A 312 10.57 -18.01 -12.29
CA ARG A 312 10.06 -19.12 -11.45
C ARG A 312 10.31 -18.92 -9.94
N PHE A 313 10.44 -17.68 -9.48
CA PHE A 313 10.84 -17.36 -8.12
C PHE A 313 9.95 -16.27 -7.52
N PHE A 314 9.43 -16.49 -6.32
CA PHE A 314 8.66 -15.49 -5.58
C PHE A 314 9.53 -14.77 -4.56
N VAL A 315 9.54 -13.44 -4.60
CA VAL A 315 10.18 -12.61 -3.58
C VAL A 315 9.11 -12.21 -2.56
N THR A 316 9.27 -12.64 -1.30
CA THR A 316 8.33 -12.22 -0.25
C THR A 316 8.43 -10.70 -0.07
N PRO A 317 7.32 -9.98 0.24
CA PRO A 317 7.38 -8.53 0.44
C PRO A 317 8.31 -8.12 1.59
N SER A 318 8.41 -8.97 2.62
CA SER A 318 9.32 -8.75 3.74
C SER A 318 10.79 -8.87 3.35
N ASP A 319 11.16 -9.86 2.52
CA ASP A 319 12.51 -9.94 1.94
C ASP A 319 12.76 -8.77 0.97
N SER A 320 11.76 -8.37 0.20
CA SER A 320 11.86 -7.30 -0.80
C SER A 320 12.36 -5.99 -0.17
N VAL A 321 11.73 -5.53 0.92
CA VAL A 321 12.17 -4.31 1.60
C VAL A 321 13.56 -4.45 2.23
N ALA A 322 13.90 -5.63 2.77
CA ALA A 322 15.22 -5.90 3.35
C ALA A 322 16.33 -5.87 2.28
N ILE A 323 16.07 -6.46 1.11
CA ILE A 323 16.98 -6.46 -0.03
C ILE A 323 17.15 -5.06 -0.61
N ILE A 324 16.07 -4.29 -0.73
CA ILE A 324 16.14 -2.90 -1.18
C ILE A 324 17.01 -2.09 -0.22
N ALA A 325 16.76 -2.17 1.09
CA ALA A 325 17.58 -1.46 2.09
C ALA A 325 19.06 -1.86 2.02
N ALA A 326 19.35 -3.17 1.87
CA ALA A 326 20.72 -3.69 1.79
C ALA A 326 21.49 -3.23 0.54
N ASN A 327 20.80 -2.82 -0.53
CA ASN A 327 21.41 -2.44 -1.80
C ASN A 327 21.17 -0.97 -2.18
N ALA A 328 20.39 -0.21 -1.41
CA ALA A 328 19.93 1.12 -1.78
C ALA A 328 21.08 2.09 -2.11
N VAL A 329 22.04 2.24 -1.20
CA VAL A 329 23.14 3.23 -1.31
C VAL A 329 23.99 3.04 -2.58
N GLN A 330 24.22 1.80 -2.99
CA GLN A 330 25.07 1.48 -4.13
C GLN A 330 24.34 1.47 -5.47
N SER A 331 23.01 1.28 -5.47
CA SER A 331 22.24 1.05 -6.71
C SER A 331 21.23 2.16 -7.04
N ILE A 332 20.87 3.02 -6.08
CA ILE A 332 19.85 4.05 -6.27
C ILE A 332 20.46 5.42 -5.96
N PRO A 333 20.66 6.31 -6.96
CA PRO A 333 21.31 7.61 -6.79
C PRO A 333 20.77 8.46 -5.64
N TYR A 334 19.45 8.45 -5.43
CA TYR A 334 18.79 9.16 -4.34
C TYR A 334 19.32 8.82 -2.94
N PHE A 335 19.84 7.61 -2.72
CA PHE A 335 20.39 7.17 -1.44
C PHE A 335 21.92 7.17 -1.38
N SER A 336 22.60 7.79 -2.35
CA SER A 336 24.07 7.81 -2.42
C SER A 336 24.75 8.40 -1.18
N SER A 337 24.07 9.29 -0.44
CA SER A 337 24.54 9.85 0.83
C SER A 337 24.29 8.96 2.05
N GLY A 338 23.69 7.77 1.88
CA GLY A 338 23.31 6.87 2.97
C GLY A 338 21.82 6.93 3.33
N LEU A 339 21.38 5.97 4.16
CA LEU A 339 20.01 5.89 4.68
C LEU A 339 19.92 6.53 6.07
N LYS A 340 18.90 7.37 6.31
CA LYS A 340 18.66 8.01 7.61
C LYS A 340 18.21 7.01 8.69
N GLY A 341 17.53 5.96 8.24
CA GLY A 341 16.99 4.86 9.02
C GLY A 341 16.03 4.03 8.18
N VAL A 342 15.56 2.92 8.73
CA VAL A 342 14.61 2.03 8.07
C VAL A 342 13.49 1.64 9.03
N ALA A 343 12.33 1.28 8.49
CA ALA A 343 11.19 0.88 9.30
C ALA A 343 10.37 -0.22 8.65
N ARG A 344 9.74 -1.07 9.46
CA ARG A 344 8.72 -2.01 9.00
C ARG A 344 7.51 -2.00 9.92
N SER A 345 6.37 -2.45 9.41
CA SER A 345 5.25 -2.72 10.30
C SER A 345 5.54 -3.96 11.17
N MET A 346 4.99 -3.99 12.36
CA MET A 346 5.15 -5.06 13.35
C MET A 346 4.90 -6.47 12.80
N PRO A 347 3.84 -6.75 12.02
CA PRO A 347 3.63 -8.09 11.48
C PRO A 347 4.61 -8.47 10.37
N THR A 348 5.30 -7.52 9.74
CA THR A 348 6.28 -7.77 8.68
C THR A 348 7.47 -8.54 9.23
N SER A 349 8.02 -9.51 8.47
CA SER A 349 9.13 -10.36 8.95
C SER A 349 10.33 -9.53 9.44
N ALA A 350 11.12 -10.07 10.35
CA ALA A 350 12.30 -9.42 10.92
C ALA A 350 13.53 -9.40 9.97
N ALA A 351 13.37 -9.74 8.68
CA ALA A 351 14.44 -9.66 7.68
C ALA A 351 15.06 -8.26 7.57
N LEU A 352 14.26 -7.20 7.69
CA LEU A 352 14.79 -5.83 7.66
C LEU A 352 15.62 -5.49 8.92
N ASP A 353 15.32 -6.12 10.06
CA ASP A 353 15.95 -5.88 11.36
C ASP A 353 17.41 -6.34 11.32
N VAL A 354 17.66 -7.52 10.76
CA VAL A 354 19.01 -8.08 10.63
C VAL A 354 19.86 -7.26 9.65
N VAL A 355 19.26 -6.73 8.58
CA VAL A 355 19.91 -5.77 7.67
C VAL A 355 20.24 -4.47 8.39
N ALA A 356 19.26 -3.89 9.09
CA ALA A 356 19.45 -2.63 9.80
C ALA A 356 20.57 -2.74 10.85
N LYS A 357 20.60 -3.84 11.61
CA LYS A 357 21.67 -4.12 12.57
C LYS A 357 23.03 -4.26 11.88
N HIS A 358 23.11 -5.01 10.78
CA HIS A 358 24.37 -5.22 10.06
C HIS A 358 24.93 -3.93 9.45
N LEU A 359 24.05 -3.08 8.92
CA LEU A 359 24.41 -1.78 8.33
C LEU A 359 24.48 -0.64 9.36
N ASN A 360 24.29 -0.93 10.65
CA ASN A 360 24.27 0.05 11.73
C ASN A 360 23.29 1.21 11.48
N LEU A 361 22.08 0.88 11.00
CA LEU A 361 21.01 1.83 10.71
C LEU A 361 20.06 1.96 11.90
N LYS A 362 19.48 3.15 12.07
CA LYS A 362 18.30 3.32 12.93
C LYS A 362 17.16 2.46 12.39
N PHE A 363 16.47 1.76 13.29
CA PHE A 363 15.39 0.84 12.95
C PHE A 363 14.14 1.16 13.77
N PHE A 364 12.97 1.11 13.12
CA PHE A 364 11.67 1.31 13.75
C PHE A 364 10.71 0.17 13.40
N GLU A 365 10.15 -0.45 14.44
CA GLU A 365 8.99 -1.33 14.32
C GLU A 365 7.73 -0.52 14.66
N VAL A 366 6.83 -0.35 13.69
CA VAL A 366 5.63 0.49 13.82
C VAL A 366 4.34 -0.33 13.66
N PRO A 367 3.16 0.16 14.04
CA PRO A 367 1.91 -0.53 13.73
C PRO A 367 1.63 -0.56 12.22
N THR A 368 0.73 -1.43 11.77
CA THR A 368 0.31 -1.44 10.37
C THR A 368 -0.45 -0.17 10.01
N GLY A 369 -0.11 0.43 8.87
CA GLY A 369 -0.69 1.66 8.37
C GLY A 369 0.38 2.71 8.07
N TRP A 370 0.35 3.26 6.86
CA TRP A 370 1.47 4.05 6.35
C TRP A 370 1.70 5.39 7.07
N LYS A 371 0.67 5.90 7.76
CA LYS A 371 0.73 7.13 8.56
C LYS A 371 1.88 7.16 9.58
N PHE A 372 2.23 6.02 10.18
CA PHE A 372 3.33 5.93 11.15
C PHE A 372 4.71 6.13 10.48
N PHE A 373 4.88 5.62 9.26
CA PHE A 373 6.09 5.90 8.49
C PHE A 373 6.15 7.37 8.07
N GLY A 374 5.02 7.97 7.72
CA GLY A 374 4.93 9.39 7.37
C GLY A 374 5.54 10.30 8.45
N ASN A 375 5.17 10.09 9.72
CA ASN A 375 5.76 10.81 10.86
C ASN A 375 7.28 10.65 10.92
N LEU A 376 7.79 9.42 10.82
CA LEU A 376 9.23 9.15 10.84
C LEU A 376 9.97 9.79 9.65
N MET A 377 9.36 9.82 8.47
CA MET A 377 9.93 10.48 7.28
C MET A 377 9.98 12.00 7.44
N ASP A 378 8.91 12.60 7.97
CA ASP A 378 8.86 14.05 8.25
C ASP A 378 9.89 14.48 9.29
N ALA A 379 10.17 13.62 10.29
CA ALA A 379 11.23 13.83 11.26
C ALA A 379 12.64 13.51 10.75
N GLY A 380 12.80 13.08 9.49
CA GLY A 380 14.09 12.69 8.92
C GLY A 380 14.71 11.44 9.55
N MET A 381 13.88 10.55 10.10
CA MET A 381 14.29 9.35 10.84
C MET A 381 14.20 8.06 9.99
N CYS A 382 13.46 8.08 8.88
CA CYS A 382 13.26 6.93 8.01
C CYS A 382 13.50 7.29 6.54
N SER A 383 14.24 6.46 5.82
CA SER A 383 14.48 6.58 4.37
C SER A 383 13.79 5.47 3.58
N VAL A 384 13.83 4.22 4.03
CA VAL A 384 13.19 3.07 3.36
C VAL A 384 12.31 2.33 4.36
N CYS A 385 11.09 2.02 3.96
CA CYS A 385 10.18 1.24 4.78
C CYS A 385 9.27 0.33 3.97
N GLY A 386 8.67 -0.65 4.65
CA GLY A 386 7.82 -1.63 3.99
C GLY A 386 6.89 -2.37 4.93
N GLU A 387 5.90 -3.00 4.31
CA GLU A 387 4.89 -3.83 4.95
C GLU A 387 4.78 -5.16 4.19
N GLU A 388 4.60 -6.26 4.95
CA GLU A 388 4.33 -7.60 4.42
C GLU A 388 3.15 -7.65 3.44
N SER A 389 2.23 -6.69 3.55
CA SER A 389 1.07 -6.53 2.67
C SER A 389 1.45 -5.91 1.32
N PHE A 390 2.54 -6.39 0.70
CA PHE A 390 3.06 -5.96 -0.59
C PHE A 390 3.39 -4.46 -0.67
N GLY A 391 3.72 -3.84 0.47
CA GLY A 391 3.97 -2.41 0.55
C GLY A 391 5.46 -2.09 0.66
N THR A 392 5.96 -1.17 -0.18
CA THR A 392 7.34 -0.68 -0.08
C THR A 392 7.38 0.77 -0.50
N GLY A 393 8.23 1.58 0.11
CA GLY A 393 8.37 2.98 -0.24
C GLY A 393 9.56 3.64 0.45
N SER A 394 9.72 4.93 0.18
CA SER A 394 10.77 5.77 0.77
C SER A 394 10.29 7.20 1.03
N ASP A 395 11.15 8.02 1.62
CA ASP A 395 10.84 9.42 1.98
C ASP A 395 10.70 10.39 0.79
N HIS A 396 10.78 9.90 -0.45
CA HIS A 396 10.49 10.67 -1.66
C HIS A 396 9.04 11.19 -1.69
N ILE A 397 8.11 10.40 -1.16
CA ILE A 397 6.70 10.75 -0.96
C ILE A 397 6.24 10.35 0.45
N ARG A 398 4.93 10.36 0.72
CA ARG A 398 4.34 9.95 2.00
C ARG A 398 3.28 8.86 1.84
N GLU A 399 3.40 8.06 0.79
CA GLU A 399 2.63 6.85 0.54
C GLU A 399 3.59 5.70 0.20
N LYS A 400 3.07 4.46 0.23
CA LYS A 400 3.77 3.36 -0.44
C LYS A 400 3.83 3.65 -1.94
N ASP A 401 4.76 3.01 -2.65
CA ASP A 401 4.85 3.17 -4.09
C ASP A 401 5.30 1.86 -4.77
N GLY A 402 4.36 1.24 -5.47
CA GLY A 402 4.59 -0.01 -6.16
C GLY A 402 5.51 0.11 -7.37
N ILE A 403 5.39 1.20 -8.14
CA ILE A 403 6.23 1.44 -9.32
C ILE A 403 7.65 1.81 -8.88
N TRP A 404 7.79 2.62 -7.83
CA TRP A 404 9.08 2.92 -7.21
C TRP A 404 9.80 1.65 -6.76
N ALA A 405 9.10 0.70 -6.13
CA ALA A 405 9.68 -0.56 -5.71
C ALA A 405 10.18 -1.40 -6.89
N VAL A 406 9.44 -1.39 -8.01
CA VAL A 406 9.86 -2.04 -9.26
C VAL A 406 11.12 -1.36 -9.82
N LEU A 407 11.16 -0.03 -9.88
CA LEU A 407 12.34 0.70 -10.33
C LEU A 407 13.55 0.50 -9.40
N ALA A 408 13.33 0.35 -8.09
CA ALA A 408 14.37 0.00 -7.12
C ALA A 408 14.96 -1.38 -7.42
N TRP A 409 14.13 -2.39 -7.66
CA TRP A 409 14.59 -3.72 -8.07
C TRP A 409 15.33 -3.72 -9.41
N LEU A 410 14.81 -3.02 -10.41
CA LEU A 410 15.49 -2.87 -11.70
C LEU A 410 16.84 -2.16 -11.56
N SER A 411 16.94 -1.17 -10.66
CA SER A 411 18.21 -0.48 -10.36
C SER A 411 19.22 -1.42 -9.71
N ILE A 412 18.78 -2.26 -8.77
CA ILE A 412 19.62 -3.28 -8.13
C ILE A 412 20.11 -4.28 -9.19
N LEU A 413 19.23 -4.78 -10.04
CA LEU A 413 19.58 -5.70 -11.13
C LEU A 413 20.55 -5.07 -12.12
N ALA A 414 20.33 -3.80 -12.50
CA ALA A 414 21.21 -3.07 -13.40
C ALA A 414 22.60 -2.90 -12.79
N TYR A 415 22.68 -2.52 -11.50
CA TYR A 415 23.94 -2.39 -10.77
C TYR A 415 24.70 -3.72 -10.67
N LYS A 416 24.01 -4.81 -10.30
CA LYS A 416 24.62 -6.15 -10.18
C LYS A 416 25.07 -6.73 -11.51
N ASN A 417 24.48 -6.29 -12.62
CA ASN A 417 24.80 -6.76 -13.95
C ASN A 417 25.63 -5.79 -14.79
N LYS A 418 26.06 -4.64 -14.27
CA LYS A 418 26.77 -3.59 -15.03
C LYS A 418 27.99 -4.08 -15.82
N GLU A 419 28.64 -5.15 -15.37
CA GLU A 419 29.78 -5.81 -16.03
C GLU A 419 29.38 -7.05 -16.86
N ASN A 420 28.17 -7.60 -16.66
CA ASN A 420 27.70 -8.86 -17.28
C ASN A 420 26.88 -8.65 -18.56
N LEU A 421 26.36 -7.44 -18.82
CA LEU A 421 25.47 -7.19 -19.97
C LEU A 421 26.14 -7.40 -21.34
N GLY A 422 27.48 -7.45 -21.40
CA GLY A 422 28.27 -7.71 -22.62
C GLY A 422 28.48 -9.19 -22.98
N GLY A 423 27.70 -10.12 -22.43
CA GLY A 423 27.78 -11.57 -22.72
C GLY A 423 28.22 -12.45 -21.53
N GLY A 424 28.34 -11.86 -20.33
CA GLY A 424 28.50 -12.61 -19.08
C GLY A 424 27.17 -13.21 -18.60
N LYS A 425 27.25 -14.15 -17.64
CA LYS A 425 26.05 -14.73 -17.01
C LYS A 425 25.29 -13.64 -16.25
N LEU A 426 24.00 -13.51 -16.51
CA LEU A 426 23.11 -12.61 -15.78
C LEU A 426 22.99 -13.05 -14.30
N VAL A 427 23.14 -12.09 -13.39
CA VAL A 427 22.75 -12.20 -11.98
C VAL A 427 21.24 -12.00 -11.91
N THR A 428 20.54 -13.05 -11.51
CA THR A 428 19.07 -13.09 -11.47
C THR A 428 18.50 -12.53 -10.15
N VAL A 429 17.18 -12.36 -10.09
CA VAL A 429 16.46 -12.05 -8.84
C VAL A 429 16.72 -13.12 -7.78
N GLU A 430 16.66 -14.40 -8.16
CA GLU A 430 16.90 -15.52 -7.25
C GLU A 430 18.34 -15.51 -6.71
N ASP A 431 19.35 -15.22 -7.55
CA ASP A 431 20.74 -15.11 -7.10
C ASP A 431 20.90 -14.02 -6.02
N ILE A 432 20.25 -12.86 -6.22
CA ILE A 432 20.27 -11.75 -5.24
C ILE A 432 19.62 -12.17 -3.93
N VAL A 433 18.47 -12.82 -3.98
CA VAL A 433 17.72 -13.26 -2.79
C VAL A 433 18.49 -14.35 -2.04
N ARG A 434 19.05 -15.34 -2.74
CA ARG A 434 19.85 -16.40 -2.12
C ARG A 434 21.14 -15.85 -1.51
N GLN A 435 21.79 -14.89 -2.16
CA GLN A 435 22.95 -14.20 -1.59
C GLN A 435 22.58 -13.39 -0.34
N HIS A 436 21.41 -12.76 -0.34
CA HIS A 436 20.88 -12.09 0.84
C HIS A 436 20.70 -13.07 2.00
N TRP A 437 20.03 -14.20 1.78
CA TRP A 437 19.83 -15.23 2.80
C TRP A 437 21.15 -15.83 3.30
N ALA A 438 22.13 -16.04 2.43
CA ALA A 438 23.46 -16.51 2.84
C ALA A 438 24.20 -15.51 3.75
N THR A 439 23.89 -14.21 3.61
CA THR A 439 24.54 -13.12 4.36
C THR A 439 23.84 -12.84 5.69
N TYR A 440 22.51 -12.82 5.68
CA TYR A 440 21.69 -12.35 6.81
C TYR A 440 20.89 -13.45 7.50
N GLY A 441 20.89 -14.67 6.97
CA GLY A 441 19.91 -15.70 7.30
C GLY A 441 18.60 -15.51 6.52
N ARG A 442 17.73 -16.52 6.56
CA ARG A 442 16.41 -16.49 5.93
C ARG A 442 15.33 -16.38 6.99
N HIS A 443 14.42 -15.44 6.80
CA HIS A 443 13.17 -15.35 7.56
C HIS A 443 12.08 -16.01 6.73
N TYR A 444 11.86 -17.31 6.94
CA TYR A 444 10.68 -17.97 6.38
C TYR A 444 9.44 -17.27 6.90
N TYR A 445 8.49 -16.98 6.02
CA TYR A 445 7.34 -16.16 6.36
C TYR A 445 6.10 -16.61 5.59
N THR A 446 4.95 -16.62 6.27
CA THR A 446 3.64 -16.74 5.61
C THR A 446 2.58 -15.96 6.39
N ARG A 447 1.54 -15.50 5.68
CA ARG A 447 0.34 -14.90 6.27
C ARG A 447 -0.89 -15.71 5.91
N TYR A 448 -1.69 -16.02 6.93
CA TYR A 448 -2.99 -16.67 6.81
C TYR A 448 -4.10 -15.66 7.12
N ASP A 449 -4.98 -15.44 6.15
CA ASP A 449 -6.12 -14.53 6.29
C ASP A 449 -7.42 -15.34 6.44
N TYR A 450 -8.12 -15.14 7.55
CA TYR A 450 -9.44 -15.68 7.81
C TYR A 450 -10.46 -14.56 7.60
N GLU A 451 -10.91 -14.41 6.36
CA GLU A 451 -11.80 -13.33 5.93
C GLU A 451 -13.27 -13.63 6.26
N ASN A 452 -14.05 -12.58 6.48
CA ASN A 452 -15.49 -12.64 6.72
C ASN A 452 -15.89 -13.62 7.85
N VAL A 453 -15.11 -13.63 8.93
CA VAL A 453 -15.46 -14.35 10.17
C VAL A 453 -16.41 -13.51 11.03
N ASP A 454 -17.13 -14.16 11.94
CA ASP A 454 -17.98 -13.46 12.90
C ASP A 454 -17.16 -12.50 13.78
N ALA A 455 -17.63 -11.27 13.92
CA ALA A 455 -16.90 -10.22 14.62
C ALA A 455 -16.87 -10.41 16.14
N GLY A 456 -17.89 -11.06 16.72
CA GLY A 456 -17.92 -11.40 18.15
C GLY A 456 -16.90 -12.49 18.46
N ALA A 457 -16.98 -13.60 17.73
CA ALA A 457 -16.06 -14.73 17.86
C ALA A 457 -14.60 -14.34 17.62
N ALA A 458 -14.34 -13.47 16.64
CA ALA A 458 -12.99 -12.96 16.39
C ALA A 458 -12.44 -12.14 17.57
N LYS A 459 -13.29 -11.33 18.23
CA LYS A 459 -12.89 -10.60 19.44
C LYS A 459 -12.62 -11.54 20.62
N GLU A 460 -13.43 -12.57 20.77
CA GLU A 460 -13.23 -13.59 21.81
C GLU A 460 -11.92 -14.36 21.63
N LEU A 461 -11.57 -14.72 20.38
CA LEU A 461 -10.28 -15.33 20.06
C LEU A 461 -9.11 -14.41 20.45
N MET A 462 -9.17 -13.12 20.08
CA MET A 462 -8.12 -12.18 20.45
C MET A 462 -8.01 -12.00 21.97
N ALA A 463 -9.13 -11.95 22.68
CA ALA A 463 -9.14 -11.89 24.15
C ALA A 463 -8.56 -13.16 24.80
N HIS A 464 -8.83 -14.34 24.24
CA HIS A 464 -8.22 -15.60 24.65
C HIS A 464 -6.70 -15.55 24.52
N LEU A 465 -6.18 -15.09 23.38
CA LEU A 465 -4.74 -14.94 23.15
C LEU A 465 -4.11 -13.96 24.15
N VAL A 466 -4.70 -12.78 24.37
CA VAL A 466 -4.21 -11.80 25.37
C VAL A 466 -4.16 -12.42 26.77
N LYS A 467 -5.21 -13.16 27.17
CA LYS A 467 -5.26 -13.82 28.47
C LYS A 467 -4.11 -14.82 28.65
N LEU A 468 -3.78 -15.60 27.62
CA LEU A 468 -2.69 -16.59 27.66
C LEU A 468 -1.32 -15.94 27.94
N GLN A 469 -1.09 -14.68 27.56
CA GLN A 469 0.19 -14.00 27.76
C GLN A 469 0.54 -13.80 29.24
N SER A 470 -0.43 -13.91 30.14
CA SER A 470 -0.26 -13.71 31.58
C SER A 470 0.75 -14.68 32.22
N THR A 471 0.94 -15.86 31.62
CA THR A 471 1.88 -16.88 32.13
C THR A 471 2.70 -17.50 31.00
N LEU A 472 3.95 -17.07 30.82
CA LEU A 472 4.84 -17.66 29.80
C LEU A 472 5.11 -19.16 30.04
N ALA A 473 5.06 -19.63 31.29
CA ALA A 473 5.19 -21.06 31.60
C ALA A 473 4.05 -21.87 30.98
N ASP A 474 2.80 -21.45 31.20
CA ASP A 474 1.61 -22.11 30.64
C ASP A 474 1.63 -22.10 29.10
N VAL A 475 2.03 -20.96 28.50
CA VAL A 475 2.19 -20.86 27.03
C VAL A 475 3.23 -21.87 26.54
N ASN A 476 4.37 -21.96 27.20
CA ASN A 476 5.43 -22.89 26.82
C ASN A 476 5.02 -24.36 27.01
N ASP A 477 4.27 -24.68 28.07
CA ASP A 477 3.73 -26.03 28.27
C ASP A 477 2.75 -26.41 27.16
N ILE A 478 1.88 -25.49 26.73
CA ILE A 478 0.98 -25.68 25.59
C ILE A 478 1.78 -25.88 24.29
N VAL A 479 2.73 -24.99 24.00
CA VAL A 479 3.57 -25.06 22.79
C VAL A 479 4.31 -26.39 22.73
N LYS A 480 4.96 -26.80 23.83
CA LYS A 480 5.71 -28.06 23.91
C LYS A 480 4.81 -29.30 23.88
N GLY A 481 3.59 -29.20 24.41
CA GLY A 481 2.57 -30.24 24.29
C GLY A 481 2.05 -30.40 22.85
N ILE A 482 2.04 -29.33 22.06
CA ILE A 482 1.66 -29.35 20.64
C ILE A 482 2.82 -29.86 19.76
N ARG A 483 4.01 -29.29 19.95
CA ARG A 483 5.23 -29.57 19.18
C ARG A 483 6.46 -29.41 20.06
N SER A 484 7.11 -30.52 20.40
CA SER A 484 8.30 -30.52 21.29
C SER A 484 9.54 -29.91 20.63
N ASP A 485 9.59 -29.92 19.29
CA ASP A 485 10.67 -29.41 18.43
C ASP A 485 10.63 -27.89 18.19
N VAL A 486 9.49 -27.23 18.46
CA VAL A 486 9.38 -25.77 18.37
C VAL A 486 10.07 -25.11 19.56
N SER A 487 10.80 -24.02 19.33
CA SER A 487 11.51 -23.29 20.39
C SER A 487 10.58 -22.77 21.50
N LYS A 488 11.14 -22.35 22.63
CA LYS A 488 10.35 -21.74 23.70
C LYS A 488 9.96 -20.30 23.33
N VAL A 489 8.79 -19.88 23.81
CA VAL A 489 8.38 -18.47 23.78
C VAL A 489 9.16 -17.72 24.86
N ALA A 490 9.96 -16.75 24.42
CA ALA A 490 10.77 -15.87 25.26
C ALA A 490 10.01 -14.63 25.73
N ASN A 491 9.08 -14.14 24.91
CA ASN A 491 8.23 -13.00 25.25
C ASN A 491 6.86 -13.11 24.57
N ALA A 492 5.82 -12.61 25.21
CA ALA A 492 4.49 -12.50 24.64
C ALA A 492 3.83 -11.21 25.11
N ASP A 493 3.32 -10.41 24.18
CA ASP A 493 2.75 -9.10 24.47
C ASP A 493 1.63 -8.72 23.49
N GLU A 494 0.85 -7.72 23.88
CA GLU A 494 -0.03 -7.01 22.98
C GLU A 494 0.67 -5.71 22.56
N PHE A 495 1.03 -5.63 21.28
CA PHE A 495 1.89 -4.57 20.76
C PHE A 495 1.28 -3.18 20.99
N GLU A 496 2.08 -2.32 21.64
CA GLU A 496 1.82 -0.91 21.85
C GLU A 496 2.97 -0.11 21.20
N TYR A 497 2.63 0.94 20.48
CA TYR A 497 3.59 1.83 19.86
C TYR A 497 3.45 3.23 20.42
N LYS A 498 4.56 3.81 20.88
CA LYS A 498 4.67 5.22 21.22
C LYS A 498 5.44 5.91 20.10
N ASP A 499 4.76 6.79 19.37
CA ASP A 499 5.36 7.52 18.26
C ASP A 499 6.45 8.48 18.79
N PRO A 500 7.70 8.40 18.26
CA PRO A 500 8.81 9.21 18.75
C PRO A 500 8.74 10.68 18.30
N VAL A 501 7.84 11.03 17.39
CA VAL A 501 7.71 12.37 16.79
C VAL A 501 6.62 13.16 17.51
N ASP A 502 5.41 12.60 17.62
CA ASP A 502 4.26 13.30 18.21
C ASP A 502 3.89 12.80 19.62
N GLY A 503 4.49 11.71 20.09
CA GLY A 503 4.27 11.15 21.42
C GLY A 503 2.94 10.39 21.59
N SER A 504 2.15 10.25 20.52
CA SER A 504 0.90 9.49 20.53
C SER A 504 1.15 8.00 20.85
N ILE A 505 0.13 7.35 21.41
CA ILE A 505 0.20 5.94 21.82
C ILE A 505 -0.89 5.15 21.11
N SER A 506 -0.49 4.22 20.25
CA SER A 506 -1.39 3.27 19.59
C SER A 506 -1.31 1.92 20.29
N LYS A 507 -2.37 1.57 21.04
CA LYS A 507 -2.49 0.31 21.79
C LYS A 507 -3.19 -0.77 20.96
N HIS A 508 -3.12 -2.02 21.42
CA HIS A 508 -3.88 -3.14 20.85
C HIS A 508 -3.59 -3.41 19.36
N GLN A 509 -2.33 -3.27 18.95
CA GLN A 509 -1.95 -3.31 17.53
C GLN A 509 -1.68 -4.73 17.00
N GLY A 510 -1.66 -5.71 17.90
CA GLY A 510 -1.58 -7.14 17.61
C GLY A 510 -0.96 -7.93 18.74
N VAL A 511 -1.36 -9.18 18.88
CA VAL A 511 -0.82 -10.13 19.88
C VAL A 511 0.41 -10.80 19.27
N ARG A 512 1.53 -10.81 20.01
CA ARG A 512 2.79 -11.43 19.56
C ARG A 512 3.25 -12.51 20.53
N TYR A 513 3.83 -13.57 19.98
CA TYR A 513 4.61 -14.57 20.69
C TYR A 513 5.98 -14.65 20.01
N LEU A 514 7.04 -14.30 20.74
CA LEU A 514 8.41 -14.19 20.26
C LEU A 514 9.23 -15.34 20.84
N PHE A 515 9.89 -16.11 19.98
CA PHE A 515 10.57 -17.34 20.36
C PHE A 515 12.08 -17.11 20.55
N GLU A 516 12.73 -17.95 21.35
CA GLU A 516 14.18 -17.84 21.65
C GLU A 516 15.08 -17.98 20.41
N ASP A 517 14.60 -18.64 19.35
CA ASP A 517 15.35 -18.85 18.09
C ASP A 517 15.15 -17.73 17.06
N GLY A 518 14.36 -16.70 17.40
CA GLY A 518 14.02 -15.60 16.49
C GLY A 518 12.72 -15.83 15.70
N SER A 519 12.06 -16.97 15.86
CA SER A 519 10.73 -17.21 15.29
C SER A 519 9.67 -16.32 15.94
N ARG A 520 8.57 -16.06 15.22
CA ARG A 520 7.47 -15.22 15.71
C ARG A 520 6.10 -15.73 15.25
N LEU A 521 5.12 -15.62 16.13
CA LEU A 521 3.71 -15.69 15.80
C LEU A 521 3.06 -14.35 16.11
N VAL A 522 2.31 -13.81 15.15
CA VAL A 522 1.56 -12.56 15.32
C VAL A 522 0.11 -12.77 14.92
N PHE A 523 -0.81 -12.26 15.72
CA PHE A 523 -2.25 -12.30 15.47
C PHE A 523 -2.80 -10.88 15.44
N ARG A 524 -3.56 -10.54 14.40
CA ARG A 524 -4.19 -9.22 14.27
C ARG A 524 -5.63 -9.34 13.80
N LEU A 525 -6.48 -8.48 14.34
CA LEU A 525 -7.83 -8.24 13.83
C LEU A 525 -7.78 -7.04 12.88
N SER A 526 -8.09 -7.26 11.59
CA SER A 526 -8.03 -6.21 10.57
C SER A 526 -9.24 -5.28 10.62
N GLY A 527 -9.02 -3.99 10.34
CA GLY A 527 -10.05 -2.95 10.21
C GLY A 527 -10.40 -2.56 8.76
N THR A 528 -9.91 -3.29 7.75
CA THR A 528 -10.02 -2.89 6.32
C THR A 528 -11.15 -3.58 5.55
N GLY A 529 -11.92 -4.47 6.18
CA GLY A 529 -13.01 -5.19 5.51
C GLY A 529 -14.24 -4.31 5.25
N SER A 530 -14.94 -4.56 4.15
CA SER A 530 -16.26 -3.96 3.88
C SER A 530 -17.40 -4.70 4.59
N GLU A 531 -17.21 -5.99 4.90
CA GLU A 531 -18.15 -6.87 5.58
C GLU A 531 -17.40 -7.79 6.59
N GLY A 532 -18.07 -8.15 7.70
CA GLY A 532 -17.51 -9.07 8.72
C GLY A 532 -16.22 -8.58 9.41
N ALA A 533 -15.50 -9.51 10.04
CA ALA A 533 -14.15 -9.30 10.56
C ALA A 533 -13.13 -10.16 9.80
N THR A 534 -11.86 -9.76 9.83
CA THR A 534 -10.76 -10.56 9.27
C THR A 534 -9.68 -10.76 10.32
N ILE A 535 -9.35 -12.01 10.62
CA ILE A 535 -8.20 -12.35 11.48
C ILE A 535 -7.01 -12.65 10.56
N ARG A 536 -5.88 -12.01 10.82
CA ARG A 536 -4.62 -12.24 10.12
C ARG A 536 -3.62 -12.88 11.08
N LEU A 537 -3.13 -14.05 10.70
CA LEU A 537 -2.09 -14.79 11.40
C LEU A 537 -0.81 -14.72 10.58
N TYR A 538 0.26 -14.22 11.18
CA TYR A 538 1.59 -14.13 10.58
C TYR A 538 2.53 -15.08 11.30
N ILE A 539 3.26 -15.86 10.53
CA ILE A 539 4.09 -16.96 11.04
C ILE A 539 5.47 -16.79 10.43
N GLU A 540 6.48 -16.76 11.29
CA GLU A 540 7.86 -16.54 10.89
C GLU A 540 8.81 -17.49 11.59
N GLN A 541 9.76 -18.04 10.83
CA GLN A 541 10.90 -18.79 11.34
C GLN A 541 12.20 -18.18 10.83
N TYR A 542 13.10 -17.82 11.75
CA TYR A 542 14.46 -17.42 11.40
C TYR A 542 15.37 -18.65 11.26
N GLU A 543 16.11 -18.73 10.16
CA GLU A 543 17.07 -19.80 9.88
C GLU A 543 18.41 -19.20 9.43
N LYS A 544 19.50 -19.60 10.10
CA LYS A 544 20.87 -19.16 9.78
C LYS A 544 21.76 -20.29 9.27
N ASP A 545 21.32 -21.54 9.42
CA ASP A 545 22.06 -22.68 8.92
C ASP A 545 21.99 -22.72 7.39
N SER A 546 23.14 -22.51 6.74
CA SER A 546 23.26 -22.52 5.28
C SER A 546 22.72 -23.79 4.60
N SER A 547 22.68 -24.93 5.31
CA SER A 547 22.10 -26.16 4.78
C SER A 547 20.56 -26.18 4.81
N LYS A 548 19.95 -25.27 5.57
CA LYS A 548 18.50 -25.22 5.82
C LYS A 548 17.80 -24.00 5.26
N ILE A 549 18.52 -22.95 4.85
CA ILE A 549 17.94 -21.75 4.22
C ILE A 549 17.31 -22.02 2.84
N GLY A 550 17.63 -23.17 2.22
CA GLY A 550 17.11 -23.56 0.91
C GLY A 550 15.80 -24.38 0.93
N ARG A 551 15.22 -24.66 2.10
CA ARG A 551 13.99 -25.47 2.22
C ARG A 551 12.79 -24.75 1.61
N ASP A 552 11.75 -25.53 1.31
CA ASP A 552 10.44 -24.99 1.01
C ASP A 552 9.86 -24.25 2.24
N SER A 553 9.17 -23.13 1.99
CA SER A 553 8.64 -22.31 3.08
C SER A 553 7.53 -23.00 3.86
N GLN A 554 6.66 -23.76 3.21
CA GLN A 554 5.56 -24.45 3.88
C GLN A 554 6.10 -25.59 4.76
N GLU A 555 7.10 -26.32 4.27
CA GLU A 555 7.79 -27.34 5.06
C GLU A 555 8.51 -26.77 6.29
N ALA A 556 9.21 -25.65 6.13
CA ALA A 556 9.92 -24.99 7.22
C ALA A 556 8.95 -24.47 8.30
N LEU A 557 7.82 -23.89 7.88
CA LEU A 557 6.85 -23.25 8.77
C LEU A 557 5.81 -24.20 9.37
N ALA A 558 5.61 -25.39 8.82
CA ALA A 558 4.61 -26.35 9.28
C ALA A 558 4.56 -26.56 10.82
N PRO A 559 5.70 -26.70 11.54
CA PRO A 559 5.68 -26.82 13.00
C PRO A 559 5.07 -25.60 13.70
N LEU A 560 5.38 -24.39 13.24
CA LEU A 560 4.85 -23.16 13.81
C LEU A 560 3.40 -22.91 13.40
N VAL A 561 2.98 -23.34 12.21
CA VAL A 561 1.58 -23.33 11.78
C VAL A 561 0.74 -24.19 12.72
N ASP A 562 1.18 -25.43 13.02
CA ASP A 562 0.49 -26.32 13.96
C ASP A 562 0.31 -25.66 15.34
N VAL A 563 1.39 -25.05 15.85
CA VAL A 563 1.37 -24.33 17.13
C VAL A 563 0.40 -23.16 17.07
N ALA A 564 0.47 -22.32 16.03
CA ALA A 564 -0.35 -21.12 15.92
C ALA A 564 -1.85 -21.44 15.89
N LEU A 565 -2.26 -22.44 15.11
CA LEU A 565 -3.66 -22.82 14.96
C LEU A 565 -4.24 -23.42 16.26
N LYS A 566 -3.47 -24.26 16.94
CA LYS A 566 -3.91 -24.90 18.20
C LYS A 566 -3.85 -23.94 19.39
N LEU A 567 -2.81 -23.11 19.49
CA LEU A 567 -2.67 -22.10 20.54
C LEU A 567 -3.81 -21.07 20.50
N SER A 568 -4.15 -20.60 19.30
CA SER A 568 -5.25 -19.64 19.09
C SER A 568 -6.63 -20.25 19.13
N LYS A 569 -6.74 -21.58 19.01
CA LYS A 569 -8.01 -22.29 18.84
C LYS A 569 -8.82 -21.73 17.66
N MET A 570 -8.13 -21.42 16.56
CA MET A 570 -8.69 -20.71 15.40
C MET A 570 -9.99 -21.34 14.90
N GLN A 571 -10.01 -22.66 14.72
CA GLN A 571 -11.19 -23.38 14.24
C GLN A 571 -12.34 -23.42 15.26
N GLU A 572 -12.04 -23.53 16.56
CA GLU A 572 -13.06 -23.57 17.62
C GLU A 572 -13.83 -22.24 17.69
N PHE A 573 -13.12 -21.11 17.64
CA PHE A 573 -13.76 -19.80 17.68
C PHE A 573 -14.44 -19.43 16.35
N THR A 574 -13.75 -19.64 15.22
CA THR A 574 -14.22 -19.10 13.93
C THR A 574 -15.06 -20.08 13.10
N GLY A 575 -15.04 -21.37 13.45
CA GLY A 575 -15.59 -22.45 12.62
C GLY A 575 -14.81 -22.72 11.33
N ARG A 576 -13.70 -22.00 11.06
CA ARG A 576 -12.92 -22.15 9.83
C ARG A 576 -11.83 -23.21 10.01
N SER A 577 -11.85 -24.24 9.16
CA SER A 577 -10.81 -25.29 9.13
C SER A 577 -9.58 -24.92 8.29
N ALA A 578 -9.66 -23.86 7.50
CA ALA A 578 -8.59 -23.40 6.62
C ALA A 578 -8.65 -21.86 6.46
N PRO A 579 -7.52 -21.19 6.20
CA PRO A 579 -7.51 -19.78 5.82
C PRO A 579 -8.22 -19.58 4.47
N THR A 580 -8.74 -18.37 4.27
CA THR A 580 -9.33 -17.93 2.99
C THR A 580 -8.23 -17.61 1.98
N VAL A 581 -7.15 -16.96 2.43
CA VAL A 581 -5.98 -16.62 1.62
C VAL A 581 -4.70 -16.99 2.37
N ILE A 582 -3.73 -17.53 1.63
CA ILE A 582 -2.36 -17.75 2.10
C ILE A 582 -1.43 -16.88 1.24
N THR A 583 -0.55 -16.13 1.90
CA THR A 583 0.48 -15.31 1.25
C THR A 583 1.88 -15.76 1.68
#